data_AF-A0A352WVB3-F1
#
_entry.id   AF-A0A352WVB3-F1
#
_cell.length_a   1.000
_cell.length_b   1.000
_cell.length_c   1.000
_cell.angle_alpha   90.00
_cell.angle_beta   90.00
_cell.angle_gamma   90.00
#
_symmetry.space_group_name_H-M   'P 1'
#
loop_
_entity.id
_entity.type
_entity.pdbx_description
1 polymer ?
#
loop_
_entity_poly.entity_id
_entity_poly.type
_entity_poly.pdbx_seq_one_letter_code
_entity_poly.pdbx_strand_id
1 'polypeptide(L)'
;MQYTSGTTGFPKGVMLTHYNVVNNGKAIGDCMDFSTADRLMIQVPMFHCFGLVLAMTAAMTHGTSMYPIPAFSPSKGLDCITKEKITAVHGVPTMFIAM
;
A
#
# COMPACT_ATOMS: atom_id res chain seq x y z
N MET A 1 7.35 5.91 12.83
CA MET A 1 6.69 7.24 12.92
C MET A 1 6.38 7.73 11.51
N GLN A 2 5.22 8.33 11.30
CA GLN A 2 4.88 8.98 10.02
C GLN A 2 5.20 10.47 10.10
N TYR A 3 5.59 11.05 8.97
CA TYR A 3 5.87 12.48 8.84
C TYR A 3 4.94 13.11 7.80
N THR A 4 4.54 14.35 8.03
CA THR A 4 3.82 15.13 7.01
C THR A 4 4.78 15.50 5.89
N SER A 5 4.32 15.45 4.63
CA SER A 5 5.14 15.75 3.44
C SER A 5 5.74 17.16 3.43
N GLY A 6 5.10 18.13 4.09
CA GLY A 6 5.65 19.47 4.36
C GLY A 6 6.11 20.20 3.09
N THR A 7 5.21 20.85 2.37
CA THR A 7 5.57 21.57 1.13
C THR A 7 6.26 22.92 1.37
N THR A 8 6.17 23.47 2.58
CA THR A 8 6.64 24.83 2.91
C THR A 8 7.45 24.94 4.21
N GLY A 9 7.75 23.82 4.88
CA GLY A 9 8.49 23.81 6.14
C GLY A 9 9.00 22.42 6.53
N PHE A 10 9.64 22.32 7.70
CA PHE A 10 10.19 21.05 8.18
C PHE A 10 9.09 19.99 8.39
N PRO A 11 9.33 18.72 7.99
CA PRO A 11 8.39 17.63 8.23
C PRO A 11 8.03 17.50 9.71
N LYS A 12 6.73 17.43 10.01
CA LYS A 12 6.23 17.26 11.38
C LYS A 12 5.92 15.79 11.62
N GLY A 13 6.34 15.29 12.78
CA GLY A 13 5.97 13.94 13.22
C GLY A 13 4.48 13.86 13.54
N VAL A 14 3.83 12.80 13.04
CA VAL A 14 2.43 12.52 13.33
C VAL A 14 2.36 11.48 14.45
N MET A 15 1.70 11.83 15.55
CA MET A 15 1.46 10.92 16.66
C MET A 15 0.38 9.91 16.28
N LEU A 16 0.77 8.64 16.19
CA LEU A 16 -0.11 7.53 15.86
C LEU A 16 -0.17 6.55 17.03
N THR A 17 -1.34 5.95 17.22
CA THR A 17 -1.55 4.88 18.20
C THR A 17 -1.75 3.57 17.45
N HIS A 18 -1.49 2.43 18.11
CA HIS A 18 -1.79 1.13 17.51
C HIS A 18 -3.26 1.04 17.07
N TYR A 19 -4.17 1.52 17.92
CA TYR A 19 -5.61 1.49 17.64
C TYR A 19 -5.97 2.28 16.38
N ASN A 20 -5.46 3.50 16.21
CA ASN A 20 -5.84 4.32 15.05
C ASN A 20 -5.28 3.78 13.73
N VAL A 21 -4.07 3.21 13.74
CA VAL A 21 -3.45 2.62 12.56
C VAL A 21 -4.22 1.38 12.10
N VAL A 22 -4.50 0.46 13.02
CA VAL A 22 -5.22 -0.78 12.70
C VAL A 22 -6.65 -0.47 12.27
N ASN A 23 -7.36 0.42 12.99
CA ASN A 23 -8.72 0.78 12.63
C ASN A 23 -8.80 1.48 11.25
N ASN A 24 -7.81 2.32 10.92
CA ASN A 24 -7.76 2.94 9.60
C ASN A 24 -7.49 1.92 8.49
N GLY A 25 -6.52 1.02 8.68
CA GLY A 25 -6.27 -0.07 7.73
C GLY A 25 -7.50 -0.96 7.53
N LYS A 26 -8.21 -1.29 8.61
CA LYS A 26 -9.46 -2.05 8.56
C LYS A 26 -10.53 -1.32 7.74
N ALA A 27 -10.78 -0.04 8.03
CA ALA A 27 -11.76 0.75 7.28
C ALA A 27 -11.39 0.93 5.79
N ILE A 28 -10.09 1.02 5.46
CA ILE A 28 -9.62 1.08 4.07
C ILE A 28 -9.86 -0.26 3.36
N GLY A 29 -9.51 -1.38 3.99
CA GLY A 29 -9.74 -2.71 3.42
C GLY A 29 -11.23 -3.00 3.22
N ASP A 30 -12.10 -2.60 4.16
CA ASP A 30 -13.56 -2.67 4.00
C ASP A 30 -14.03 -1.87 2.76
N CYS A 31 -13.48 -0.66 2.57
CA CYS A 31 -13.84 0.22 1.45
C CYS A 31 -13.37 -0.30 0.09
N MET A 32 -12.24 -1.03 0.08
CA MET A 32 -11.69 -1.68 -1.12
C MET A 32 -12.24 -3.09 -1.34
N ASP A 33 -13.11 -3.58 -0.45
CA ASP A 33 -13.67 -4.93 -0.45
C ASP A 33 -12.59 -6.03 -0.48
N PHE A 34 -11.52 -5.82 0.28
CA PHE A 34 -10.43 -6.78 0.36
C PHE A 34 -10.83 -8.06 1.08
N SER A 35 -10.32 -9.17 0.57
CA SER A 35 -10.58 -10.50 1.11
C SER A 35 -9.34 -11.39 1.04
N THR A 36 -9.48 -12.64 1.50
CA THR A 36 -8.47 -13.69 1.34
C THR A 36 -8.29 -14.14 -0.12
N ALA A 37 -9.22 -13.79 -1.01
CA ALA A 37 -9.09 -14.05 -2.45
C ALA A 37 -8.15 -13.05 -3.14
N ASP A 38 -7.92 -11.89 -2.51
CA ASP A 38 -7.16 -10.81 -3.10
C ASP A 38 -5.65 -10.98 -2.99
N ARG A 39 -4.98 -10.42 -4.00
CA ARG A 39 -3.54 -10.49 -4.21
C ARG A 39 -3.08 -9.07 -4.52
N LEU A 40 -2.60 -8.38 -3.51
CA LEU A 40 -2.21 -6.97 -3.57
C LEU A 40 -0.73 -6.83 -3.91
N MET A 41 -0.43 -6.20 -5.04
CA MET A 41 0.94 -5.83 -5.39
C MET A 41 1.32 -4.50 -4.73
N ILE A 42 2.43 -4.52 -3.99
CA ILE A 42 2.93 -3.36 -3.21
C ILE A 42 4.28 -2.93 -3.80
N GLN A 43 4.27 -1.84 -4.56
CA GLN A 43 5.49 -1.29 -5.17
C GLN A 43 5.86 0.09 -4.61
N VAL A 44 5.04 0.59 -3.68
CA VAL A 44 5.26 1.84 -2.96
C VAL A 44 6.08 1.60 -1.70
N PRO A 45 6.85 2.59 -1.20
CA PRO A 45 7.63 2.42 0.02
C PRO A 45 6.77 2.01 1.22
N MET A 46 7.07 0.85 1.83
CA MET A 46 6.28 0.28 2.92
C MET A 46 6.35 1.10 4.21
N PHE A 47 7.36 1.95 4.38
CA PHE A 47 7.46 2.85 5.52
C PHE A 47 6.58 4.11 5.38
N HIS A 48 6.18 4.48 4.16
CA HIS A 48 5.30 5.62 3.90
C HIS A 48 3.86 5.27 4.30
N CYS A 49 3.04 6.25 4.68
CA CYS A 49 1.66 5.99 5.13
C CYS A 49 0.83 5.18 4.12
N PHE A 50 1.06 5.39 2.82
CA PHE A 50 0.44 4.62 1.73
C PHE A 50 0.84 3.13 1.80
N GLY A 51 2.14 2.83 1.94
CA GLY A 51 2.59 1.44 2.05
C GLY A 51 2.21 0.79 3.39
N LEU A 52 2.35 1.53 4.50
CA LEU A 52 2.11 1.00 5.84
C LEU A 52 0.63 0.75 6.12
N VAL A 53 -0.22 1.75 5.90
CA VAL A 53 -1.62 1.72 6.36
C VAL A 53 -2.52 1.22 5.25
N LEU A 54 -2.51 1.90 4.10
CA LEU A 54 -3.40 1.59 2.98
C LEU A 54 -3.04 0.26 2.31
N ALA A 55 -1.77 -0.16 2.29
CA ALA A 55 -1.38 -1.45 1.75
C ALA A 55 -1.25 -2.53 2.83
N MET A 56 -0.20 -2.49 3.66
CA MET A 56 0.09 -3.58 4.59
C MET A 56 -1.01 -3.79 5.64
N THR A 57 -1.43 -2.73 6.34
CA THR A 57 -2.41 -2.87 7.43
C THR A 57 -3.79 -3.25 6.89
N ALA A 58 -4.21 -2.69 5.75
CA ALA A 58 -5.43 -3.11 5.07
C ALA A 58 -5.37 -4.59 4.65
N ALA A 59 -4.27 -5.04 4.05
CA ALA A 59 -4.11 -6.43 3.66
C ALA A 59 -4.10 -7.38 4.87
N MET A 60 -3.36 -7.04 5.93
CA MET A 60 -3.28 -7.86 7.15
C MET A 60 -4.63 -7.99 7.86
N THR A 61 -5.47 -6.96 7.85
CA THR A 61 -6.80 -6.99 8.50
C THR A 61 -7.81 -7.87 7.76
N HIS A 62 -7.58 -8.15 6.46
CA HIS A 62 -8.50 -8.90 5.60
C HIS A 62 -7.92 -10.24 5.09
N GLY A 63 -6.69 -10.58 5.49
CA GLY A 63 -6.02 -11.80 5.03
C GLY A 63 -5.63 -11.78 3.55
N THR A 64 -5.53 -10.59 2.95
CA THR A 64 -5.12 -10.40 1.56
C THR A 64 -3.65 -10.78 1.37
N SER A 65 -3.35 -11.50 0.29
CA SER A 65 -1.97 -11.89 -0.04
C SER A 65 -1.17 -10.68 -0.52
N MET A 66 0.01 -10.44 0.09
CA MET A 66 0.86 -9.29 -0.26
C MET A 66 2.01 -9.70 -1.19
N TYR A 67 2.18 -8.95 -2.28
CA TYR A 67 3.25 -9.13 -3.28
C TYR A 67 4.15 -7.88 -3.32
N PRO A 68 5.12 -7.76 -2.40
CA PRO A 68 6.01 -6.61 -2.37
C PRO A 68 7.05 -6.67 -3.51
N ILE A 69 7.21 -5.56 -4.23
CA ILE A 69 8.33 -5.32 -5.12
C ILE A 69 9.21 -4.25 -4.47
N PRO A 70 10.48 -4.54 -4.11
CA PRO A 70 11.32 -3.64 -3.31
C PRO A 70 11.50 -2.22 -3.89
N ALA A 71 11.45 -2.10 -5.22
CA ALA A 71 11.51 -0.83 -5.92
C ALA A 71 10.65 -0.90 -7.19
N PHE A 72 10.07 0.23 -7.56
CA PHE A 72 9.26 0.33 -8.78
C PHE A 72 10.05 -0.14 -10.02
N SER A 73 9.42 -1.02 -10.79
CA SER A 73 9.92 -1.47 -12.08
C SER A 73 8.72 -1.89 -12.92
N PRO A 74 8.42 -1.19 -14.04
CA PRO A 74 7.26 -1.50 -14.86
C PRO A 74 7.23 -2.95 -15.35
N SER A 75 8.35 -3.43 -15.90
CA SER A 75 8.48 -4.79 -16.41
C SER A 75 8.21 -5.83 -15.31
N LYS A 76 8.89 -5.73 -14.16
CA LYS A 76 8.66 -6.64 -13.03
C LYS A 76 7.24 -6.57 -12.49
N GLY A 77 6.63 -5.39 -12.53
CA GLY A 77 5.23 -5.18 -12.15
C GLY A 77 4.27 -5.92 -13.06
N LEU A 78 4.36 -5.71 -14.37
CA LEU A 78 3.53 -6.38 -15.37
C LEU A 78 3.74 -7.91 -15.36
N ASP A 79 4.98 -8.36 -15.20
CA ASP A 79 5.31 -9.78 -15.05
C ASP A 79 4.64 -10.37 -13.80
N CYS A 80 4.73 -9.67 -12.67
CA CYS A 80 4.10 -10.08 -11.42
C CYS A 80 2.57 -10.12 -11.54
N ILE A 81 1.96 -9.10 -12.15
CA ILE A 81 0.51 -9.06 -12.41
C ILE A 81 0.07 -10.31 -13.17
N THR A 82 0.78 -10.65 -14.24
CA THR A 82 0.42 -11.76 -15.13
C THR A 82 0.66 -13.13 -14.47
N LYS A 83 1.82 -13.31 -13.84
CA LYS A 83 2.27 -14.58 -13.26
C LYS A 83 1.51 -14.91 -11.99
N GLU A 84 1.40 -13.92 -11.10
CA GLU A 84 0.81 -14.11 -9.78
C GLU A 84 -0.69 -13.85 -9.74
N LYS A 85 -1.31 -13.44 -10.87
CA LYS A 85 -2.76 -13.14 -10.94
C LYS A 85 -3.17 -12.08 -9.91
N ILE A 86 -2.41 -10.99 -9.86
CA ILE A 86 -2.66 -9.85 -8.97
C ILE A 86 -4.07 -9.30 -9.21
N THR A 87 -4.82 -9.08 -8.13
CA THR A 87 -6.19 -8.54 -8.17
C THR A 87 -6.24 -7.05 -7.88
N ALA A 88 -5.25 -6.52 -7.15
CA ALA A 88 -5.17 -5.10 -6.80
C ALA A 88 -3.72 -4.58 -6.88
N VAL A 89 -3.57 -3.32 -7.30
CA VAL A 89 -2.26 -2.66 -7.42
C VAL A 89 -2.29 -1.30 -6.72
N HIS A 90 -1.39 -1.11 -5.76
CA HIS A 90 -1.14 0.21 -5.18
C HIS A 90 0.06 0.87 -5.86
N GLY A 91 -0.21 1.99 -6.53
CA GLY A 91 0.78 2.80 -7.23
C GLY A 91 0.36 4.28 -7.26
N VAL A 92 1.29 5.15 -7.64
CA VAL A 92 1.00 6.57 -7.91
C VAL A 92 0.77 6.77 -9.42
N PRO A 93 0.13 7.87 -9.87
CA PRO A 93 -0.21 8.09 -11.27
C PRO A 93 0.92 7.86 -12.28
N THR A 94 2.14 8.30 -11.95
CA THR A 94 3.32 8.13 -12.82
C THR A 94 3.74 6.67 -13.00
N MET A 95 3.47 5.81 -12.02
CA MET A 95 3.76 4.38 -12.13
C MET A 95 2.80 3.72 -13.12
N PHE A 96 1.52 4.08 -13.08
CA PHE A 96 0.50 3.57 -14.00
C PHE A 96 0.69 4.05 -15.45
N ILE A 97 1.24 5.26 -15.65
CA ILE A 97 1.59 5.74 -17.00
C ILE A 97 2.75 4.94 -17.60
N ALA A 98 3.65 4.41 -16.76
CA ALA A 98 4.85 3.70 -17.20
C ALA A 98 4.66 2.17 -17.34
N MET A 99 3.54 1.62 -16.85
CA MET A 99 3.15 0.20 -16.92
C MET A 99 2.20 -0.03 -18.09
#